data_AF-A0A843T5Q9-F1
#
_entry.id   AF-A0A843T5Q9-F1
#
_cell.length_a   1.000
_cell.length_b   1.000
_cell.length_c   1.000
_cell.angle_alpha   90.00
_cell.angle_beta   90.00
_cell.angle_gamma   90.00
#
_symmetry.space_group_name_H-M   'P 1'
#
loop_
_entity.id
_entity.type
_entity.pdbx_description
1 polymer ?
#
loop_
_entity_poly.entity_id
_entity_poly.type
_entity_poly.pdbx_seq_one_letter_code
_entity_poly.pdbx_strand_id
1 'polypeptide(L)'
;MTGDARVVVATNAFGMGIDKPDVRRVVHYDMPGSLEAYYQEAGRAGRDGDPAECVLLHAYKDRFTHEFFIEQAHPPRRFLEDTVAELRSRSDEEGVVRSAAAEIGRAVAGSRGDRQIYSALRILEDQGVVAGTRTRSGESVGVMRLVASPRRIGSELSGPEDSEALLFLRKLWKLAGGEVIHRGVSLRPREVYRAGGGGARSREMIDRLQRAGFLEWTERQADGIVLLDRNTPIHRLPIDWRGLERRRQSDLRKLQEMQGYVYTDGCRRAYVLRYFGEKGVGGDCGSCDVCRGEVLADGQPTSEGGRRKPRRRSPTNSGPVGPIDPVLLDDLKRLRSRLAREESLPAYCVFSDATLNEIASRKPTSETELLAVKGVGPTKIDKYGVVFLDLVRSREEPK
;
A
#
# COMPACT_ATOMS: atom_id res chain seq x y z
N MET A 1 -30.30 5.96 13.99
CA MET A 1 -30.58 4.58 13.53
C MET A 1 -31.58 3.98 14.49
N THR A 2 -32.78 3.64 14.00
CA THR A 2 -33.97 3.24 14.79
C THR A 2 -33.92 1.81 15.34
N GLY A 3 -32.90 1.02 14.99
CA GLY A 3 -32.75 -0.36 15.47
C GLY A 3 -33.40 -1.43 14.58
N ASP A 4 -33.97 -1.04 13.43
CA ASP A 4 -34.70 -1.95 12.54
C ASP A 4 -33.81 -3.02 11.88
N ALA A 5 -32.49 -2.79 11.83
CA ALA A 5 -31.50 -3.75 11.34
C ALA A 5 -30.60 -4.21 12.49
N ARG A 6 -30.60 -5.52 12.76
CA ARG A 6 -29.78 -6.15 13.82
C ARG A 6 -28.31 -6.28 13.45
N VAL A 7 -27.99 -6.36 12.16
CA VAL A 7 -26.62 -6.55 11.65
C VAL A 7 -26.39 -5.59 10.48
N VAL A 8 -25.23 -4.95 10.47
CA VAL A 8 -24.75 -4.13 9.35
C VAL A 8 -23.48 -4.77 8.82
N VAL A 9 -23.43 -5.01 7.51
CA VAL A 9 -22.23 -5.47 6.81
C VAL A 9 -21.65 -4.27 6.07
N ALA A 10 -20.41 -3.91 6.40
CA ALA A 10 -19.76 -2.70 5.91
C ALA A 10 -18.30 -2.97 5.55
N THR A 11 -17.80 -2.24 4.56
CA THR A 11 -16.36 -2.07 4.36
C THR A 11 -15.84 -1.00 5.31
N ASN A 12 -14.52 -0.95 5.53
CA ASN A 12 -13.88 -0.02 6.46
C ASN A 12 -14.28 1.45 6.19
N ALA A 13 -14.45 1.82 4.91
CA ALA A 13 -14.86 3.17 4.51
C ALA A 13 -16.27 3.57 4.97
N PHE A 14 -17.20 2.61 5.12
CA PHE A 14 -18.57 2.88 5.56
C PHE A 14 -18.74 2.78 7.08
N GLY A 15 -18.06 1.82 7.71
CA GLY A 15 -18.16 1.60 9.16
C GLY A 15 -17.62 2.75 10.01
N MET A 16 -16.70 3.57 9.47
CA MET A 16 -16.04 4.61 10.25
C MET A 16 -16.93 5.80 10.65
N GLY A 17 -18.01 6.07 9.90
CA GLY A 17 -18.90 7.21 10.13
C GLY A 17 -20.06 6.94 11.09
N ILE A 18 -20.21 5.71 11.57
CA ILE A 18 -21.33 5.30 12.42
C ILE A 18 -20.91 5.37 13.88
N ASP A 19 -21.58 6.23 14.65
CA ASP A 19 -21.42 6.34 16.09
C ASP A 19 -22.68 5.80 16.79
N LYS A 20 -22.63 4.53 17.19
CA LYS A 20 -23.70 3.86 17.95
C LYS A 20 -23.09 3.29 19.23
N PRO A 21 -23.53 3.74 20.42
CA PRO A 21 -22.86 3.40 21.67
C PRO A 21 -23.03 1.92 22.08
N ASP A 22 -24.18 1.34 21.71
CA ASP A 22 -24.66 0.02 22.13
C ASP A 22 -24.33 -1.12 21.14
N VAL A 23 -23.20 -1.02 20.43
CA VAL A 23 -22.75 -2.10 19.55
C VAL A 23 -22.19 -3.26 20.39
N ARG A 24 -22.88 -4.40 20.40
CA ARG A 24 -22.49 -5.58 21.19
C ARG A 24 -21.44 -6.49 20.54
N ARG A 25 -21.33 -6.45 19.21
CA ARG A 25 -20.37 -7.29 18.50
C ARG A 25 -19.82 -6.60 17.26
N VAL A 26 -18.51 -6.66 17.09
CA VAL A 26 -17.80 -6.30 15.86
C VAL A 26 -17.12 -7.55 15.32
N VAL A 27 -17.38 -7.89 14.06
CA VAL A 27 -16.77 -9.05 13.39
C VAL A 27 -15.98 -8.56 12.19
N HIS A 28 -14.67 -8.87 12.19
CA HIS A 28 -13.81 -8.67 11.03
C HIS A 28 -13.78 -9.98 10.25
N TYR A 29 -14.24 -9.95 9.00
CA TYR A 29 -14.23 -11.11 8.13
C TYR A 29 -12.85 -11.41 7.55
N ASP A 30 -12.07 -10.36 7.28
CA ASP A 30 -10.69 -10.44 6.81
C ASP A 30 -9.78 -9.74 7.84
N MET A 31 -8.53 -10.22 7.95
CA MET A 31 -7.52 -9.55 8.77
C MET A 31 -7.32 -8.10 8.31
N PRO A 32 -7.38 -7.08 9.20
CA PRO A 32 -7.03 -5.70 8.84
C PRO A 32 -5.57 -5.54 8.39
N GLY A 33 -5.26 -4.42 7.74
CA GLY A 33 -3.89 -4.17 7.24
C GLY A 33 -2.92 -3.62 8.31
N SER A 34 -3.43 -3.28 9.49
CA SER A 34 -2.66 -2.69 10.59
C SER A 34 -3.39 -2.84 11.91
N LEU A 35 -2.65 -2.82 13.02
CA LEU A 35 -3.23 -2.92 14.36
C LEU A 35 -4.00 -1.65 14.75
N GLU A 36 -3.62 -0.48 14.22
CA GLU A 36 -4.35 0.77 14.40
C GLU A 36 -5.76 0.69 13.80
N ALA A 37 -5.87 0.17 12.57
CA ALA A 37 -7.17 -0.02 11.92
C ALA A 37 -8.04 -1.00 12.73
N TYR A 38 -7.48 -2.15 13.11
CA TYR A 38 -8.19 -3.12 13.94
C TYR A 38 -8.66 -2.50 15.27
N TYR A 39 -7.78 -1.79 15.98
CA TYR A 39 -8.12 -1.19 17.27
C TYR A 39 -9.22 -0.13 17.14
N GLN A 40 -9.15 0.72 16.11
CA GLN A 40 -10.17 1.74 15.84
C GLN A 40 -11.53 1.11 15.45
N GLU A 41 -11.51 0.04 14.65
CA GLU A 41 -12.70 -0.66 14.18
C GLU A 41 -13.36 -1.48 15.30
N ALA A 42 -12.57 -2.28 16.02
CA ALA A 42 -13.01 -3.06 17.18
C ALA A 42 -13.50 -2.16 18.33
N GLY A 43 -12.85 -1.01 18.57
CA GLY A 43 -13.21 -0.03 19.60
C GLY A 43 -14.55 0.70 19.38
N ARG A 44 -15.32 0.33 18.35
CA ARG A 44 -16.72 0.74 18.18
C ARG A 44 -17.68 -0.08 19.03
N ALA A 45 -17.27 -1.28 19.44
CA ALA A 45 -18.06 -2.12 20.32
C ALA A 45 -18.06 -1.57 21.76
N GLY A 46 -19.19 -1.67 22.47
CA GLY A 46 -19.23 -1.43 23.92
C GLY A 46 -18.90 -0.01 24.36
N ARG A 47 -19.23 1.02 23.58
CA ARG A 47 -18.95 2.43 23.95
C ARG A 47 -19.82 2.93 25.10
N ASP A 48 -20.94 2.27 25.37
CA ASP A 48 -21.77 2.43 26.57
C ASP A 48 -21.14 1.82 27.84
N GLY A 49 -20.02 1.08 27.71
CA GLY A 49 -19.32 0.42 28.82
C GLY A 49 -19.80 -0.99 29.11
N ASP A 50 -20.87 -1.45 28.47
CA ASP A 50 -21.36 -2.81 28.62
C ASP A 50 -20.47 -3.82 27.87
N PRO A 51 -20.42 -5.09 28.32
CA PRO A 51 -19.64 -6.13 27.65
C PRO A 51 -19.97 -6.23 26.16
N ALA A 52 -18.90 -6.30 25.36
CA ALA A 52 -18.99 -6.45 23.92
C ALA A 52 -17.89 -7.39 23.41
N GLU A 53 -18.12 -7.98 22.24
CA GLU A 53 -17.26 -8.99 21.66
C GLU A 53 -16.65 -8.52 20.34
N CYS A 54 -15.34 -8.70 20.20
CA CYS A 54 -14.61 -8.39 18.98
C CYS A 54 -14.05 -9.68 18.38
N VAL A 55 -14.65 -10.15 17.29
CA VAL A 55 -14.26 -11.38 16.61
C VAL A 55 -13.44 -11.04 15.37
N LEU A 56 -12.29 -11.68 15.23
CA LEU A 56 -11.43 -11.57 14.06
C LEU A 56 -11.34 -12.93 13.37
N LEU A 57 -11.98 -13.05 12.20
CA LEU A 57 -11.74 -14.16 11.30
C LEU A 57 -10.45 -13.87 10.55
N HIS A 58 -9.56 -14.86 10.44
CA HIS A 58 -8.30 -14.69 9.72
C HIS A 58 -7.99 -15.92 8.88
N ALA A 59 -7.40 -15.67 7.72
CA ALA A 59 -6.70 -16.68 6.95
C ALA A 59 -5.33 -16.13 6.54
N TYR A 60 -4.32 -17.01 6.44
CA TYR A 60 -2.99 -16.59 6.02
C TYR A 60 -2.99 -15.84 4.68
N LYS A 61 -3.89 -16.22 3.78
CA LYS A 61 -4.04 -15.58 2.46
C LYS A 61 -4.40 -14.10 2.53
N ASP A 62 -5.00 -13.62 3.61
CA ASP A 62 -5.46 -12.23 3.76
C ASP A 62 -4.25 -11.28 3.76
N ARG A 63 -3.08 -11.78 4.19
CA ARG A 63 -1.80 -11.07 4.09
C ARG A 63 -1.51 -10.63 2.65
N PHE A 64 -1.73 -11.51 1.67
CA PHE A 64 -1.36 -11.25 0.28
C PHE A 64 -2.19 -10.12 -0.33
N THR A 65 -3.44 -9.98 0.09
CA THR A 65 -4.30 -8.86 -0.32
C THR A 65 -3.73 -7.54 0.17
N HIS A 66 -3.24 -7.47 1.42
CA HIS A 66 -2.59 -6.26 1.94
C HIS A 66 -1.23 -6.00 1.31
N GLU A 67 -0.40 -7.03 1.11
CA GLU A 67 0.88 -6.90 0.39
C GLU A 67 0.65 -6.33 -1.02
N PHE A 68 -0.36 -6.84 -1.73
CA PHE A 68 -0.75 -6.33 -3.04
C PHE A 68 -1.18 -4.86 -3.01
N PHE A 69 -2.00 -4.45 -2.03
CA PHE A 69 -2.39 -3.05 -1.89
C PHE A 69 -1.21 -2.13 -1.53
N ILE A 70 -0.28 -2.61 -0.70
CA ILE A 70 0.95 -1.89 -0.35
C ILE A 70 1.82 -1.72 -1.60
N GLU A 71 2.01 -2.78 -2.41
CA GLU A 71 2.77 -2.70 -3.67
C GLU A 71 2.13 -1.75 -4.69
N GLN A 72 0.80 -1.71 -4.78
CA GLN A 72 0.10 -0.77 -5.64
C GLN A 72 0.24 0.68 -5.14
N ALA A 73 0.20 0.89 -3.83
CA ALA A 73 0.34 2.21 -3.20
C ALA A 73 1.78 2.74 -3.21
N HIS A 74 2.76 1.83 -3.18
CA HIS A 74 4.19 2.10 -3.19
C HIS A 74 4.87 1.34 -4.35
N PRO A 75 4.69 1.80 -5.60
CA PRO A 75 5.31 1.16 -6.75
C PRO A 75 6.83 1.07 -6.61
N PRO A 76 7.46 -0.02 -7.06
CA PRO A 76 8.90 -0.20 -6.94
C PRO A 76 9.65 0.86 -7.77
N ARG A 77 10.89 1.14 -7.40
CA ARG A 77 11.73 2.14 -8.08
C ARG A 77 11.77 1.94 -9.61
N ARG A 78 12.00 0.71 -10.06
CA ARG A 78 12.03 0.38 -11.49
C ARG A 78 10.73 0.75 -12.20
N PHE A 79 9.57 0.53 -11.57
CA PHE A 79 8.29 0.90 -12.15
C PHE A 79 8.13 2.41 -12.30
N LEU A 80 8.61 3.19 -11.32
CA LEU A 80 8.65 4.66 -11.43
C LEU A 80 9.60 5.10 -12.55
N GLU A 81 10.74 4.43 -12.69
CA GLU A 81 11.72 4.71 -13.75
C GLU A 81 11.15 4.43 -15.15
N ASP A 82 10.53 3.27 -15.33
CA ASP A 82 9.87 2.88 -16.57
C ASP A 82 8.66 3.78 -16.87
N THR A 83 7.92 4.22 -15.85
CA THR A 83 6.83 5.20 -16.01
C THR A 83 7.34 6.54 -16.53
N VAL A 84 8.46 7.05 -16.01
CA VAL A 84 9.05 8.31 -16.50
C VAL A 84 9.59 8.16 -17.93
N ALA A 85 10.19 7.00 -18.25
CA ALA A 85 10.63 6.70 -19.61
C ALA A 85 9.44 6.70 -20.60
N GLU A 86 8.33 6.09 -20.20
CA GLU A 86 7.11 6.04 -21.02
C GLU A 86 6.43 7.41 -21.15
N LEU A 87 6.45 8.23 -20.10
CA LEU A 87 5.98 9.62 -20.19
C LEU A 87 6.84 10.42 -21.17
N ARG A 88 8.16 10.21 -21.19
CA ARG A 88 9.08 10.89 -22.12
C ARG A 88 8.83 10.52 -23.56
N SER A 89 8.67 9.23 -23.84
CA SER A 89 8.44 8.72 -25.20
C SER A 89 7.14 9.27 -25.81
N ARG A 90 6.14 9.56 -24.96
CA ARG A 90 4.83 10.10 -25.37
C ARG A 90 4.71 11.62 -25.30
N SER A 91 5.68 12.30 -24.68
CA SER A 91 5.64 13.75 -24.50
C SER A 91 6.01 14.51 -25.77
N ASP A 92 5.29 15.58 -26.07
CA ASP A 92 5.68 16.53 -27.12
C ASP A 92 6.84 17.45 -26.69
N GLU A 93 7.17 18.43 -27.53
CA GLU A 93 8.24 19.40 -27.25
C GLU A 93 7.98 20.24 -26.00
N GLU A 94 6.71 20.49 -25.69
CA GLU A 94 6.25 21.18 -24.48
C GLU A 94 6.10 20.23 -23.29
N GLY A 95 6.48 18.96 -23.41
CA GLY A 95 6.40 17.97 -22.34
C GLY A 95 4.98 17.48 -22.06
N VAL A 96 4.00 17.74 -22.93
CA VAL A 96 2.60 17.33 -22.73
C VAL A 96 2.40 15.89 -23.21
N VAL A 97 1.83 15.07 -22.33
CA VAL A 97 1.44 13.67 -22.58
C VAL A 97 -0.09 13.60 -22.65
N ARG A 98 -0.61 13.35 -23.85
CA ARG A 98 -2.07 13.28 -24.13
C ARG A 98 -2.67 11.89 -23.94
N SER A 99 -1.84 10.87 -23.74
CA SER A 99 -2.31 9.50 -23.47
C SER A 99 -2.94 9.40 -22.08
N ALA A 100 -3.99 8.59 -21.97
CA ALA A 100 -4.64 8.33 -20.69
C ALA A 100 -3.70 7.57 -19.75
N ALA A 101 -3.80 7.83 -18.44
CA ALA A 101 -2.99 7.15 -17.42
C ALA A 101 -3.05 5.62 -17.52
N ALA A 102 -4.23 5.04 -17.77
CA ALA A 102 -4.39 3.60 -17.96
C ALA A 102 -3.66 3.06 -19.19
N GLU A 103 -3.55 3.85 -20.26
CA GLU A 103 -2.80 3.47 -21.47
C GLU A 103 -1.29 3.47 -21.20
N ILE A 104 -0.79 4.52 -20.54
CA ILE A 104 0.60 4.59 -20.07
C ILE A 104 0.90 3.37 -19.18
N GLY A 105 0.01 3.08 -18.23
CA GLY A 105 0.15 1.94 -17.32
C GLY A 105 0.19 0.58 -18.01
N ARG A 106 -0.47 0.41 -19.16
CA ARG A 106 -0.39 -0.85 -19.95
C ARG A 106 0.93 -1.01 -20.70
N ALA A 107 1.60 0.10 -21.03
CA ALA A 107 2.89 0.08 -21.72
C ALA A 107 4.07 -0.12 -20.75
N VAL A 108 3.90 0.20 -19.47
CA VAL A 108 4.94 0.01 -18.45
C VAL A 108 5.07 -1.46 -18.07
N ALA A 109 6.29 -2.00 -18.20
CA ALA A 109 6.59 -3.39 -17.84
C ALA A 109 6.31 -3.68 -16.36
N GLY A 110 5.67 -4.83 -16.09
CA GLY A 110 5.36 -5.27 -14.73
C GLY A 110 4.17 -4.55 -14.07
N SER A 111 3.39 -3.79 -14.83
CA SER A 111 2.15 -3.17 -14.36
C SER A 111 1.14 -4.19 -13.86
N ARG A 112 0.74 -4.05 -12.59
CA ARG A 112 -0.27 -4.90 -11.91
C ARG A 112 -1.64 -4.24 -11.82
N GLY A 113 -2.00 -3.47 -12.87
CA GLY A 113 -3.29 -2.81 -13.03
C GLY A 113 -3.26 -1.29 -12.84
N ASP A 114 -4.38 -0.64 -13.20
CA ASP A 114 -4.48 0.82 -13.31
C ASP A 114 -4.16 1.58 -12.01
N ARG A 115 -4.48 0.99 -10.84
CA ARG A 115 -4.22 1.64 -9.54
C ARG A 115 -2.74 1.91 -9.28
N GLN A 116 -1.86 1.06 -9.80
CA GLN A 116 -0.41 1.21 -9.61
C GLN A 116 0.12 2.41 -10.42
N ILE A 117 -0.35 2.61 -11.66
CA ILE A 117 0.05 3.77 -12.47
C ILE A 117 -0.49 5.08 -11.88
N TYR A 118 -1.74 5.11 -11.39
CA TYR A 118 -2.25 6.30 -10.70
C TYR A 118 -1.45 6.66 -9.45
N SER A 119 -1.01 5.65 -8.68
CA SER A 119 -0.16 5.86 -7.51
C SER A 119 1.22 6.37 -7.90
N ALA A 120 1.81 5.83 -8.97
CA ALA A 120 3.07 6.31 -9.53
C ALA A 120 2.98 7.76 -10.00
N LEU A 121 1.96 8.10 -10.80
CA LEU A 121 1.73 9.48 -11.27
C LEU A 121 1.54 10.46 -10.11
N ARG A 122 0.78 10.08 -9.08
CA ARG A 122 0.63 10.89 -7.87
C ARG A 122 1.97 11.12 -7.17
N ILE A 123 2.78 10.07 -6.99
CA ILE A 123 4.12 10.18 -6.39
C ILE A 123 4.98 11.13 -7.23
N LEU A 124 5.00 10.96 -8.55
CA LEU A 124 5.79 11.80 -9.45
C LEU A 124 5.31 13.27 -9.41
N GLU A 125 4.02 13.52 -9.27
CA GLU A 125 3.47 14.87 -9.11
C GLU A 125 3.87 15.49 -7.76
N ASP A 126 3.75 14.73 -6.67
CA ASP A 126 4.16 15.16 -5.32
C ASP A 126 5.68 15.41 -5.24
N GLN A 127 6.49 14.75 -6.08
CA GLN A 127 7.94 14.98 -6.19
C GLN A 127 8.32 16.10 -7.17
N GLY A 128 7.37 16.71 -7.87
CA GLY A 128 7.64 17.77 -8.85
C GLY A 128 8.27 17.27 -10.16
N VAL A 129 7.99 16.02 -10.55
CA VAL A 129 8.43 15.45 -11.84
C VAL A 129 7.38 15.67 -12.92
N VAL A 130 6.11 15.51 -12.57
CA VAL A 130 4.97 15.73 -13.46
C VAL A 130 3.97 16.71 -12.84
N ALA A 131 3.04 17.18 -13.65
CA ALA A 131 1.93 18.02 -13.25
C ALA A 131 0.66 17.62 -14.00
N GLY A 132 -0.49 17.98 -13.46
CA GLY A 132 -1.78 17.82 -14.13
C GLY A 132 -2.33 16.39 -14.11
N THR A 133 -1.87 15.54 -13.19
CA THR A 133 -2.36 14.14 -13.14
C THR A 133 -3.84 14.04 -12.74
N ARG A 134 -4.39 15.12 -12.18
CA ARG A 134 -5.79 15.28 -11.75
C ARG A 134 -6.56 16.34 -12.55
N THR A 135 -5.99 16.83 -13.64
CA THR A 135 -6.60 17.88 -14.46
C THR A 135 -7.64 17.26 -15.37
N ARG A 136 -8.82 17.88 -15.48
CA ARG A 136 -9.86 17.42 -16.40
C ARG A 136 -9.49 17.80 -17.82
N SER A 137 -10.01 17.08 -18.80
CA SER A 137 -9.89 17.50 -20.21
C SER A 137 -10.46 18.92 -20.38
N GLY A 138 -9.74 19.75 -21.12
CA GLY A 138 -10.02 21.16 -21.38
C GLY A 138 -9.49 22.14 -20.32
N GLU A 139 -8.85 21.67 -19.25
CA GLU A 139 -8.28 22.55 -18.23
C GLU A 139 -6.78 22.77 -18.43
N SER A 140 -6.33 24.03 -18.37
CA SER A 140 -4.89 24.35 -18.37
C SER A 140 -4.21 23.83 -17.09
N VAL A 141 -2.97 23.39 -17.24
CA VAL A 141 -2.08 23.02 -16.13
C VAL A 141 -1.14 24.19 -15.87
N GLY A 142 -1.17 24.70 -14.65
CA GLY A 142 -0.22 25.71 -14.17
C GLY A 142 0.92 25.03 -13.41
N VAL A 143 2.14 25.46 -13.67
CA VAL A 143 3.34 24.99 -12.97
C VAL A 143 3.99 26.20 -12.35
N MET A 144 4.18 26.16 -11.04
CA MET A 144 4.84 27.22 -10.28
C MET A 144 6.12 26.69 -9.65
N ARG A 145 7.23 27.41 -9.79
CA ARG A 145 8.49 27.15 -9.07
C ARG A 145 8.90 28.39 -8.29
N LEU A 146 9.23 28.25 -7.00
CA LEU A 146 9.87 29.34 -6.27
C LEU A 146 11.38 29.28 -6.50
N VAL A 147 11.89 30.35 -7.11
CA VAL A 147 13.31 30.51 -7.44
C VAL A 147 14.06 31.19 -6.29
N ALA A 148 13.38 32.05 -5.53
CA ALA A 148 13.96 32.76 -4.39
C ALA A 148 13.74 32.05 -3.05
N SER A 149 14.68 32.24 -2.12
CA SER A 149 14.55 31.78 -0.73
C SER A 149 13.62 32.69 0.07
N PRO A 150 12.95 32.18 1.13
CA PRO A 150 12.11 33.01 2.01
C PRO A 150 12.84 34.22 2.59
N ARG A 151 14.15 34.10 2.87
CA ARG A 151 14.99 35.22 3.33
C ARG A 151 15.12 36.31 2.28
N ARG A 152 15.38 35.94 1.01
CA ARG A 152 15.51 36.88 -0.10
C ARG A 152 14.19 37.60 -0.37
N ILE A 153 13.09 36.85 -0.38
CA ILE A 153 11.73 37.40 -0.52
C ILE A 153 11.48 38.43 0.58
N GLY A 154 11.76 38.10 1.85
CA GLY A 154 11.55 39.02 2.97
C GLY A 154 12.45 40.25 2.98
N SER A 155 13.67 40.17 2.44
CA SER A 155 14.57 41.33 2.36
C SER A 155 14.22 42.26 1.19
N GLU A 156 13.91 41.70 0.03
CA GLU A 156 13.67 42.48 -1.20
C GLU A 156 12.22 42.98 -1.32
N LEU A 157 11.25 42.27 -0.74
CA LEU A 157 9.85 42.70 -0.66
C LEU A 157 9.54 43.20 0.76
N SER A 158 10.08 44.36 1.11
CA SER A 158 9.95 44.95 2.47
C SER A 158 9.25 46.32 2.48
N GLY A 159 8.92 46.87 1.31
CA GLY A 159 8.27 48.17 1.19
C GLY A 159 6.75 48.12 1.43
N PRO A 160 6.11 49.27 1.72
CA PRO A 160 4.64 49.36 1.83
C PRO A 160 3.93 48.86 0.56
N GLU A 161 4.48 49.15 -0.62
CA GLU A 161 3.98 48.72 -1.93
C GLU A 161 4.09 47.20 -2.21
N ASP A 162 4.79 46.45 -1.36
CA ASP A 162 5.00 45.00 -1.51
C ASP A 162 3.97 44.15 -0.75
N SER A 163 3.14 44.79 0.08
CA SER A 163 2.14 44.12 0.92
C SER A 163 1.25 43.16 0.11
N GLU A 164 0.84 43.56 -1.09
CA GLU A 164 0.02 42.73 -1.97
C GLU A 164 0.79 41.55 -2.57
N ALA A 165 2.06 41.76 -2.94
CA ALA A 165 2.93 40.73 -3.49
C ALA A 165 3.23 39.65 -2.44
N LEU A 166 3.55 40.07 -1.20
CA LEU A 166 3.74 39.16 -0.06
C LEU A 166 2.48 38.38 0.26
N LEU A 167 1.32 39.03 0.27
CA LEU A 167 0.05 38.36 0.51
C LEU A 167 -0.25 37.33 -0.58
N PHE A 168 0.01 37.67 -1.84
CA PHE A 168 -0.18 36.76 -2.97
C PHE A 168 0.76 35.55 -2.88
N LEU A 169 2.06 35.77 -2.63
CA LEU A 169 3.03 34.70 -2.40
C LEU A 169 2.61 33.78 -1.24
N ARG A 170 2.09 34.34 -0.15
CA ARG A 170 1.57 33.56 0.98
C ARG A 170 0.35 32.71 0.61
N LYS A 171 -0.55 33.24 -0.23
CA LYS A 171 -1.70 32.47 -0.75
C LYS A 171 -1.24 31.35 -1.68
N LEU A 172 -0.29 31.61 -2.56
CA LEU A 172 0.32 30.60 -3.43
C LEU A 172 1.02 29.52 -2.60
N TRP A 173 1.74 29.91 -1.54
CA TRP A 173 2.37 28.99 -0.60
C TRP A 173 1.35 28.04 0.05
N LYS A 174 0.21 28.59 0.48
CA LYS A 174 -0.89 27.81 1.06
C LYS A 174 -1.53 26.87 0.03
N LEU A 175 -1.75 27.33 -1.20
CA LEU A 175 -2.26 26.49 -2.30
C LEU A 175 -1.31 25.35 -2.65
N ALA A 176 -0.01 25.60 -2.60
CA ALA A 176 1.04 24.61 -2.89
C ALA A 176 1.32 23.61 -1.76
N GLY A 177 0.56 23.63 -0.66
CA GLY A 177 0.72 22.67 0.45
C GLY A 177 1.94 22.93 1.36
N GLY A 178 2.59 24.08 1.23
CA GLY A 178 3.52 24.62 2.22
C GLY A 178 4.91 23.99 2.39
N GLU A 179 5.20 22.83 1.80
CA GLU A 179 6.50 22.13 1.99
C GLU A 179 7.36 21.93 0.72
N VAL A 180 6.83 22.18 -0.49
CA VAL A 180 7.44 21.64 -1.74
C VAL A 180 7.80 22.69 -2.81
N ILE A 181 7.98 23.96 -2.45
CA ILE A 181 7.92 25.01 -3.49
C ILE A 181 9.21 25.20 -4.32
N HIS A 182 10.31 24.54 -3.97
CA HIS A 182 11.54 24.62 -4.78
C HIS A 182 11.56 23.66 -6.00
N ARG A 183 10.71 22.62 -5.99
CA ARG A 183 10.76 21.51 -6.98
C ARG A 183 9.78 21.66 -8.15
N GLY A 184 9.04 22.77 -8.18
CA GLY A 184 7.91 22.94 -9.09
C GLY A 184 6.66 22.26 -8.54
N VAL A 185 5.55 23.00 -8.45
CA VAL A 185 4.26 22.52 -7.96
C VAL A 185 3.20 22.75 -9.02
N SER A 186 2.39 21.72 -9.28
CA SER A 186 1.22 21.87 -10.14
C SER A 186 0.12 22.62 -9.40
N LEU A 187 -0.32 23.74 -9.97
CA LEU A 187 -1.45 24.53 -9.49
C LEU A 187 -2.43 24.75 -10.62
N ARG A 188 -3.73 24.72 -10.31
CA ARG A 188 -4.77 25.05 -11.29
C ARG A 188 -4.74 26.56 -11.55
N PRO A 189 -4.59 27.04 -12.80
CA PRO A 189 -4.53 28.48 -13.09
C PRO A 189 -5.74 29.24 -12.54
N ARG A 190 -6.94 28.64 -12.59
CA ARG A 190 -8.17 29.21 -12.01
C ARG A 190 -8.05 29.49 -10.50
N GLU A 191 -7.40 28.62 -9.74
CA GLU A 191 -7.21 28.78 -8.29
C GLU A 191 -6.17 29.87 -7.98
N VAL A 192 -5.09 29.91 -8.78
CA VAL A 192 -4.08 30.97 -8.73
C VAL A 192 -4.70 32.34 -9.01
N TYR A 193 -5.49 32.44 -10.08
CA TYR A 193 -6.18 33.68 -10.46
C TYR A 193 -7.22 34.11 -9.42
N ARG A 194 -7.92 33.17 -8.80
CA ARG A 194 -8.83 33.46 -7.68
C ARG A 194 -8.07 33.97 -6.45
N ALA A 195 -6.90 33.41 -6.16
CA ALA A 195 -6.08 33.84 -5.01
C ALA A 195 -5.57 35.28 -5.16
N GLY A 196 -5.22 35.72 -6.36
CA GLY A 196 -4.76 37.08 -6.66
C GLY A 196 -5.89 38.09 -6.93
N GLY A 197 -7.15 37.71 -6.73
CA GLY A 197 -8.29 38.62 -6.85
C GLY A 197 -8.80 38.83 -8.29
N GLY A 198 -8.50 37.92 -9.21
CA GLY A 198 -8.95 37.96 -10.60
C GLY A 198 -7.83 37.70 -11.61
N GLY A 199 -8.19 37.37 -12.85
CA GLY A 199 -7.23 36.98 -13.90
C GLY A 199 -6.22 38.09 -14.25
N ALA A 200 -6.68 39.31 -14.52
CA ALA A 200 -5.80 40.42 -14.92
C ALA A 200 -4.80 40.79 -13.82
N ARG A 201 -5.29 41.06 -12.60
CA ARG A 201 -4.47 41.42 -11.45
C ARG A 201 -3.47 40.33 -11.07
N SER A 202 -3.89 39.06 -11.13
CA SER A 202 -2.99 37.94 -10.84
C SER A 202 -1.90 37.80 -11.90
N ARG A 203 -2.21 37.97 -13.19
CA ARG A 203 -1.20 37.93 -14.26
C ARG A 203 -0.16 39.04 -14.09
N GLU A 204 -0.60 40.26 -13.82
CA GLU A 204 0.30 41.38 -13.56
C GLU A 204 1.22 41.11 -12.36
N MET A 205 0.66 40.56 -11.27
CA MET A 205 1.44 40.18 -10.10
C MET A 205 2.42 39.04 -10.38
N ILE A 206 2.00 38.01 -11.12
CA ILE A 206 2.86 36.91 -11.56
C ILE A 206 4.02 37.45 -12.40
N ASP A 207 3.74 38.31 -13.38
CA ASP A 207 4.77 38.92 -14.23
C ASP A 207 5.73 39.81 -13.44
N ARG A 208 5.24 40.55 -12.45
CA ARG A 208 6.08 41.33 -11.52
C ARG A 208 7.02 40.41 -10.73
N LEU A 209 6.47 39.36 -10.11
CA LEU A 209 7.25 38.43 -9.29
C LEU A 209 8.23 37.60 -10.12
N GLN A 210 7.87 37.25 -11.34
CA GLN A 210 8.71 36.51 -12.28
C GLN A 210 9.86 37.38 -12.81
N ARG A 211 9.61 38.64 -13.18
CA ARG A 211 10.67 39.59 -13.56
C ARG A 211 11.67 39.86 -12.43
N ALA A 212 11.19 39.88 -11.19
CA ALA A 212 12.05 40.00 -10.01
C ALA A 212 12.77 38.69 -9.62
N GLY A 213 12.48 37.58 -10.32
CA GLY A 213 13.11 36.29 -10.08
C GLY A 213 12.71 35.65 -8.74
N PHE A 214 11.49 35.92 -8.24
CA PHE A 214 10.96 35.27 -7.05
C PHE A 214 10.32 33.93 -7.37
N LEU A 215 9.63 33.85 -8.51
CA LEU A 215 8.94 32.66 -8.99
C LEU A 215 9.08 32.51 -10.50
N GLU A 216 8.82 31.29 -10.97
CA GLU A 216 8.50 31.00 -12.36
C GLU A 216 7.09 30.44 -12.43
N TRP A 217 6.33 30.89 -13.41
CA TRP A 217 4.98 30.43 -13.70
C TRP A 217 4.89 30.05 -15.17
N THR A 218 4.45 28.83 -15.45
CA THR A 218 4.16 28.37 -16.81
C THR A 218 2.76 27.79 -16.84
N GLU A 219 1.91 28.33 -17.72
CA GLU A 219 0.60 27.76 -18.02
C GLU A 219 0.70 26.99 -19.33
N ARG A 220 0.38 25.69 -19.30
CA ARG A 220 0.30 24.84 -20.50
C ARG A 220 -1.15 24.46 -20.74
N GLN A 221 -1.63 24.67 -21.96
CA GLN A 221 -2.92 24.12 -22.38
C GLN A 221 -2.73 22.61 -22.58
N ALA A 222 -3.04 21.83 -21.56
CA ALA A 222 -2.77 20.41 -21.54
C ALA A 222 -4.05 19.61 -21.27
N ASP A 223 -4.52 18.90 -22.29
CA ASP A 223 -5.42 17.75 -22.15
C ASP A 223 -4.65 16.52 -21.63
N GLY A 224 -4.00 16.63 -20.46
CA GLY A 224 -3.27 15.49 -19.91
C GLY A 224 -2.16 15.81 -18.91
N ILE A 225 -1.21 14.88 -18.83
CA ILE A 225 -0.09 14.92 -17.89
C ILE A 225 1.02 15.77 -18.50
N VAL A 226 1.63 16.63 -17.70
CA VAL A 226 2.73 17.49 -18.12
C VAL A 226 4.01 17.04 -17.46
N LEU A 227 5.02 16.66 -18.24
CA LEU A 227 6.37 16.41 -17.75
C LEU A 227 7.10 17.73 -17.55
N LEU A 228 7.53 18.00 -16.31
CA LEU A 228 8.14 19.29 -15.95
C LEU A 228 9.57 19.38 -16.47
N ASP A 229 10.30 18.27 -16.45
CA ASP A 229 11.66 18.15 -16.97
C ASP A 229 11.83 16.87 -17.79
N ARG A 230 11.83 17.03 -19.12
CA ARG A 230 11.97 15.92 -20.06
C ARG A 230 13.42 15.48 -20.30
N ASN A 231 14.39 16.36 -20.04
CA ASN A 231 15.78 16.15 -20.45
C ASN A 231 16.66 15.63 -19.31
N THR A 232 16.35 15.97 -18.06
CA THR A 232 17.17 15.57 -16.91
C THR A 232 17.11 14.07 -16.68
N PRO A 233 18.23 13.33 -16.66
CA PRO A 233 18.22 11.90 -16.36
C PRO A 233 17.52 11.59 -15.02
N ILE A 234 16.82 10.46 -14.92
CA ILE A 234 15.98 10.15 -13.75
C ILE A 234 16.72 10.16 -12.40
N HIS A 235 18.00 9.76 -12.41
CA HIS A 235 18.83 9.77 -11.21
C HIS A 235 19.15 11.19 -10.70
N ARG A 236 18.91 12.23 -11.52
CA ARG A 236 19.05 13.65 -11.16
C ARG A 236 17.70 14.33 -10.91
N LEU A 237 16.59 13.64 -11.18
CA LEU A 237 15.27 14.15 -10.84
C LEU A 237 15.09 14.19 -9.31
N PRO A 238 14.26 15.11 -8.80
CA PRO A 238 14.13 15.36 -7.36
C PRO A 238 13.23 14.32 -6.65
N ILE A 239 13.45 13.03 -6.89
CA ILE A 239 12.69 11.93 -6.31
C ILE A 239 13.36 11.47 -5.00
N ASP A 240 12.67 11.59 -3.86
CA ASP A 240 13.15 11.07 -2.57
C ASP A 240 12.96 9.54 -2.49
N TRP A 241 13.86 8.80 -3.14
CA TRP A 241 13.86 7.33 -3.12
C TRP A 241 13.92 6.75 -1.70
N ARG A 242 14.67 7.39 -0.80
CA ARG A 242 14.80 6.94 0.60
C ARG A 242 13.51 7.17 1.37
N GLY A 243 12.82 8.29 1.14
CA GLY A 243 11.51 8.57 1.71
C GLY A 243 10.43 7.60 1.26
N LEU A 244 10.38 7.31 -0.05
CA LEU A 244 9.42 6.35 -0.61
C LEU A 244 9.64 4.95 -0.02
N GLU A 245 10.88 4.48 0.03
CA GLU A 245 11.18 3.17 0.60
C GLU A 245 10.88 3.12 2.11
N ARG A 246 11.19 4.19 2.87
CA ARG A 246 10.84 4.27 4.29
C ARG A 246 9.33 4.15 4.52
N ARG A 247 8.50 4.78 3.69
CA ARG A 247 7.03 4.70 3.77
C ARG A 247 6.54 3.29 3.48
N ARG A 248 7.02 2.68 2.39
CA ARG A 248 6.72 1.28 2.04
C ARG A 248 7.05 0.31 3.17
N GLN A 249 8.24 0.45 3.74
CA GLN A 249 8.70 -0.37 4.87
C GLN A 249 7.85 -0.12 6.13
N SER A 250 7.38 1.10 6.35
CA SER A 250 6.49 1.40 7.47
C SER A 250 5.14 0.70 7.35
N ASP A 251 4.56 0.65 6.16
CA ASP A 251 3.26 -0.02 5.96
C ASP A 251 3.41 -1.55 6.01
N LEU A 252 4.52 -2.10 5.51
CA LEU A 252 4.84 -3.52 5.69
C LEU A 252 5.04 -3.90 7.17
N ARG A 253 5.70 -3.04 7.96
CA ARG A 253 5.85 -3.26 9.40
C ARG A 253 4.49 -3.29 10.10
N LYS A 254 3.58 -2.37 9.78
CA LYS A 254 2.22 -2.37 10.36
C LYS A 254 1.46 -3.67 10.04
N LEU A 255 1.60 -4.18 8.83
CA LEU A 255 1.00 -5.46 8.44
C LEU A 255 1.64 -6.63 9.20
N GLN A 256 2.96 -6.61 9.43
CA GLN A 256 3.66 -7.60 10.25
C GLN A 256 3.18 -7.59 11.70
N GLU A 257 3.02 -6.41 12.31
CA GLU A 257 2.50 -6.26 13.68
C GLU A 257 1.06 -6.78 13.80
N MET A 258 0.21 -6.50 12.81
CA MET A 258 -1.15 -7.05 12.77
C MET A 258 -1.16 -8.59 12.69
N GLN A 259 -0.23 -9.19 11.95
CA GLN A 259 -0.09 -10.64 11.92
C GLN A 259 0.47 -11.20 13.22
N GLY A 260 1.44 -10.53 13.82
CA GLY A 260 1.93 -10.86 15.14
C GLY A 260 0.80 -10.89 16.16
N TYR A 261 -0.12 -9.92 16.11
CA TYR A 261 -1.33 -9.93 16.94
C TYR A 261 -2.26 -11.13 16.67
N VAL A 262 -2.45 -11.51 15.40
CA VAL A 262 -3.30 -12.66 15.04
C VAL A 262 -2.76 -13.96 15.59
N TYR A 263 -1.46 -14.21 15.38
CA TYR A 263 -0.79 -15.47 15.70
C TYR A 263 -0.13 -15.49 17.08
N THR A 264 -0.29 -14.46 17.90
CA THR A 264 0.29 -14.44 19.25
C THR A 264 -0.33 -15.51 20.13
N ASP A 265 0.53 -16.16 20.92
CA ASP A 265 0.20 -17.06 22.03
C ASP A 265 0.09 -16.32 23.37
N GLY A 266 0.31 -15.00 23.38
CA GLY A 266 0.19 -14.14 24.56
C GLY A 266 -1.16 -13.44 24.67
N CYS A 267 -1.40 -12.77 25.79
CA CYS A 267 -2.61 -11.98 26.01
C CYS A 267 -2.80 -10.93 24.89
N ARG A 268 -3.93 -10.99 24.17
CA ARG A 268 -4.25 -10.07 23.06
C ARG A 268 -4.31 -8.61 23.51
N ARG A 269 -4.91 -8.35 24.68
CA ARG A 269 -4.96 -7.01 25.27
C ARG A 269 -3.55 -6.48 25.54
N ALA A 270 -2.69 -7.29 26.14
CA ALA A 270 -1.32 -6.90 26.42
C ALA A 270 -0.52 -6.61 25.13
N TYR A 271 -0.77 -7.36 24.06
CA TYR A 271 -0.18 -7.10 22.75
C TYR A 271 -0.53 -5.69 22.22
N VAL A 272 -1.82 -5.35 22.21
CA VAL A 272 -2.32 -4.05 21.73
C VAL A 272 -1.75 -2.89 22.55
N LEU A 273 -1.77 -2.98 23.87
CA LEU A 273 -1.29 -1.88 24.72
C LEU A 273 0.22 -1.65 24.55
N ARG A 274 1.01 -2.74 24.43
CA ARG A 274 2.45 -2.63 24.14
C ARG A 274 2.72 -1.97 22.78
N TYR A 275 1.92 -2.30 21.76
CA TYR A 275 2.03 -1.67 20.45
C TYR A 275 1.86 -0.15 20.52
N PHE A 276 0.91 0.34 21.32
CA PHE A 276 0.70 1.77 21.55
C PHE A 276 1.65 2.40 22.58
N GLY A 277 2.67 1.67 23.03
CA GLY A 277 3.75 2.18 23.88
C GLY A 277 3.48 2.15 25.38
N GLU A 278 2.43 1.46 25.83
CA GLU A 278 2.16 1.29 27.26
C GLU A 278 3.20 0.35 27.89
N LYS A 279 3.85 0.84 28.97
CA LYS A 279 4.93 0.12 29.67
C LYS A 279 4.38 -0.66 30.85
N GLY A 280 5.06 -1.75 31.22
CA GLY A 280 4.65 -2.59 32.35
C GLY A 280 3.40 -3.42 32.09
N VAL A 281 2.94 -3.46 30.84
CA VAL A 281 1.79 -4.28 30.45
C VAL A 281 2.22 -5.74 30.31
N GLY A 282 1.68 -6.56 31.20
CA GLY A 282 1.84 -8.01 31.20
C GLY A 282 0.68 -8.66 31.94
N GLY A 283 0.63 -9.98 31.90
CA GLY A 283 -0.37 -10.77 32.60
C GLY A 283 -1.59 -11.15 31.78
N ASP A 284 -2.50 -11.83 32.48
CA ASP A 284 -3.73 -12.40 31.95
C ASP A 284 -4.86 -11.36 32.05
N CYS A 285 -5.48 -11.01 30.92
CA CYS A 285 -6.62 -10.10 30.91
C CYS A 285 -7.95 -10.74 31.33
N GLY A 286 -8.01 -12.07 31.43
CA GLY A 286 -9.18 -12.86 31.79
C GLY A 286 -10.32 -12.86 30.75
N SER A 287 -10.21 -12.06 29.67
CA SER A 287 -11.32 -11.83 28.75
C SER A 287 -11.04 -12.18 27.29
N CYS A 288 -9.78 -12.23 26.85
CA CYS A 288 -9.47 -12.65 25.47
C CYS A 288 -9.45 -14.17 25.36
N ASP A 289 -9.71 -14.68 24.16
CA ASP A 289 -9.64 -16.09 23.79
C ASP A 289 -8.36 -16.80 24.25
N VAL A 290 -7.18 -16.18 24.08
CA VAL A 290 -5.89 -16.75 24.52
C VAL A 290 -5.86 -16.97 26.04
N CYS A 291 -6.23 -15.94 26.79
CA CYS A 291 -6.33 -15.95 28.25
C CYS A 291 -7.40 -16.92 28.77
N ARG A 292 -8.50 -17.09 28.02
CA ARG A 292 -9.59 -18.01 28.35
C ARG A 292 -9.30 -19.45 27.96
N GLY A 293 -8.21 -19.72 27.23
CA GLY A 293 -7.92 -21.04 26.67
C GLY A 293 -8.88 -21.44 25.54
N GLU A 294 -9.56 -20.47 24.92
CA GLU A 294 -10.53 -20.67 23.83
C GLU A 294 -9.87 -20.60 22.45
N VAL A 295 -8.52 -20.57 22.38
CA VAL A 295 -7.81 -20.65 21.11
C VAL A 295 -8.27 -21.92 20.41
N LEU A 296 -8.98 -21.75 19.31
CA LEU A 296 -9.32 -22.84 18.40
C LEU A 296 -7.99 -23.41 17.90
N ALA A 297 -7.51 -24.44 18.60
CA ALA A 297 -6.38 -25.25 18.15
C ALA A 297 -6.68 -25.61 16.70
N ASP A 298 -5.73 -25.26 15.83
CA ASP A 298 -5.55 -25.60 14.41
C ASP A 298 -6.78 -26.11 13.66
N GLY A 299 -7.01 -25.60 12.44
CA GLY A 299 -8.07 -26.02 11.51
C GLY A 299 -8.10 -27.51 11.07
N GLN A 300 -7.95 -28.45 11.99
CA GLN A 300 -8.66 -29.72 11.97
C GLN A 300 -10.16 -29.43 12.07
N PRO A 301 -10.98 -29.92 11.12
CA PRO A 301 -12.41 -29.80 11.25
C PRO A 301 -12.83 -30.51 12.54
N THR A 302 -13.47 -29.77 13.45
CA THR A 302 -14.25 -30.36 14.53
C THR A 302 -15.22 -31.33 13.88
N SER A 303 -15.00 -32.62 14.10
CA SER A 303 -15.81 -33.69 13.57
C SER A 303 -17.11 -33.75 14.35
N GLU A 304 -17.96 -32.73 14.22
CA GLU A 304 -19.33 -32.78 14.70
C GLU A 304 -20.15 -31.61 14.10
N GLY A 305 -21.17 -31.98 13.32
CA GLY A 305 -22.28 -31.08 12.97
C GLY A 305 -22.29 -30.44 11.58
N GLY A 306 -22.86 -31.16 10.59
CA GLY A 306 -23.85 -30.53 9.70
C GLY A 306 -23.43 -30.01 8.31
N ARG A 307 -23.79 -30.80 7.28
CA ARG A 307 -24.03 -30.45 5.86
C ARG A 307 -22.88 -29.85 5.04
N ARG A 308 -22.12 -30.76 4.40
CA ARG A 308 -21.26 -30.49 3.24
C ARG A 308 -22.06 -29.96 2.03
N LYS A 309 -21.70 -28.76 1.53
CA LYS A 309 -22.02 -28.36 0.14
C LYS A 309 -21.16 -29.17 -0.86
N PRO A 310 -21.60 -29.37 -2.12
CA PRO A 310 -20.87 -30.19 -3.07
C PRO A 310 -19.58 -29.46 -3.50
N ARG A 311 -18.42 -30.07 -3.24
CA ARG A 311 -17.14 -29.61 -3.81
C ARG A 311 -17.15 -29.90 -5.32
N ARG A 312 -17.03 -28.85 -6.15
CA ARG A 312 -16.64 -29.01 -7.56
C ARG A 312 -15.27 -29.70 -7.60
N ARG A 313 -15.20 -30.86 -8.24
CA ARG A 313 -13.95 -31.56 -8.55
C ARG A 313 -13.29 -30.85 -9.72
N SER A 314 -12.13 -30.24 -9.49
CA SER A 314 -11.17 -29.97 -10.58
C SER A 314 -10.47 -31.28 -10.94
N PRO A 315 -10.06 -31.50 -12.20
CA PRO A 315 -9.41 -32.73 -12.62
C PRO A 315 -8.04 -32.83 -11.93
N THR A 316 -7.85 -33.87 -11.11
CA THR A 316 -6.54 -34.19 -10.53
C THR A 316 -5.71 -34.89 -11.59
N ASN A 317 -4.66 -34.22 -12.07
CA ASN A 317 -3.58 -34.89 -12.79
C ASN A 317 -2.67 -35.55 -11.73
N SER A 318 -3.06 -36.72 -11.25
CA SER A 318 -2.32 -37.50 -10.26
C SER A 318 -1.27 -38.35 -10.96
N GLY A 319 -0.08 -37.79 -11.18
CA GLY A 319 1.12 -38.59 -11.44
C GLY A 319 1.45 -39.48 -10.22
N PRO A 320 2.25 -40.56 -10.40
CA PRO A 320 2.56 -41.50 -9.34
C PRO A 320 3.28 -40.82 -8.17
N VAL A 321 2.75 -41.03 -6.96
CA VAL A 321 3.36 -40.61 -5.70
C VAL A 321 4.49 -41.59 -5.40
N GLY A 322 5.74 -41.15 -5.58
CA GLY A 322 6.93 -41.94 -5.25
C GLY A 322 7.14 -42.07 -3.72
N PRO A 323 8.06 -42.95 -3.27
CA PRO A 323 8.44 -43.03 -1.86
C PRO A 323 8.95 -41.67 -1.37
N ILE A 324 8.54 -41.28 -0.16
CA ILE A 324 8.95 -40.01 0.45
C ILE A 324 10.45 -40.08 0.75
N ASP A 325 11.21 -39.14 0.20
CA ASP A 325 12.62 -38.98 0.52
C ASP A 325 12.77 -38.30 1.90
N PRO A 326 13.23 -39.03 2.94
CA PRO A 326 13.27 -38.52 4.31
C PRO A 326 14.30 -37.40 4.47
N VAL A 327 15.37 -37.39 3.67
CA VAL A 327 16.42 -36.37 3.73
C VAL A 327 15.90 -35.07 3.14
N LEU A 328 15.27 -35.16 1.95
CA LEU A 328 14.64 -34.00 1.32
C LEU A 328 13.51 -33.43 2.19
N LEU A 329 12.69 -34.27 2.81
CA LEU A 329 11.61 -33.81 3.70
C LEU A 329 12.15 -33.02 4.91
N ASP A 330 13.25 -33.48 5.51
CA ASP A 330 13.88 -32.81 6.65
C ASP A 330 14.47 -31.44 6.25
N ASP A 331 15.09 -31.34 5.07
CA ASP A 331 15.54 -30.06 4.53
C ASP A 331 14.39 -29.11 4.19
N LEU A 332 13.30 -29.63 3.62
CA LEU A 332 12.09 -28.85 3.37
C LEU A 332 11.47 -28.32 4.68
N LYS A 333 11.50 -29.11 5.75
CA LYS A 333 11.06 -28.66 7.09
C LYS A 333 11.98 -27.58 7.67
N ARG A 334 13.30 -27.72 7.51
CA ARG A 334 14.28 -26.67 7.89
C ARG A 334 14.05 -25.39 7.10
N LEU A 335 13.90 -25.49 5.78
CA LEU A 335 13.63 -24.36 4.89
C LEU A 335 12.34 -23.64 5.31
N ARG A 336 11.26 -24.41 5.50
CA ARG A 336 9.98 -23.90 5.97
C ARG A 336 10.11 -23.15 7.29
N SER A 337 10.81 -23.73 8.26
CA SER A 337 10.97 -23.14 9.60
C SER A 337 11.77 -21.84 9.55
N ARG A 338 12.80 -21.79 8.70
CA ARG A 338 13.58 -20.57 8.47
C ARG A 338 12.73 -19.47 7.85
N LEU A 339 12.01 -19.74 6.75
CA LEU A 339 11.14 -18.77 6.09
C LEU A 339 10.01 -18.28 7.00
N ALA A 340 9.41 -19.20 7.77
CA ALA A 340 8.37 -18.86 8.72
C ALA A 340 8.88 -17.92 9.83
N ARG A 341 10.10 -18.16 10.34
CA ARG A 341 10.74 -17.26 11.31
C ARG A 341 11.06 -15.89 10.70
N GLU A 342 11.60 -15.85 9.48
CA GLU A 342 11.88 -14.59 8.76
C GLU A 342 10.62 -13.75 8.57
N GLU A 343 9.46 -14.39 8.35
CA GLU A 343 8.17 -13.71 8.20
C GLU A 343 7.36 -13.56 9.50
N SER A 344 7.88 -14.05 10.64
CA SER A 344 7.17 -14.08 11.93
C SER A 344 5.81 -14.79 11.87
N LEU A 345 5.80 -15.95 11.21
CA LEU A 345 4.61 -16.79 10.99
C LEU A 345 4.79 -18.19 11.58
N PRO A 346 3.70 -18.88 11.92
CA PRO A 346 3.73 -20.31 12.13
C PRO A 346 4.16 -21.07 10.86
N ALA A 347 4.94 -22.13 11.01
CA ALA A 347 5.53 -22.87 9.89
C ALA A 347 4.51 -23.36 8.85
N TYR A 348 3.32 -23.79 9.30
CA TYR A 348 2.26 -24.31 8.43
C TYR A 348 1.71 -23.26 7.44
N CYS A 349 1.88 -21.96 7.71
CA CYS A 349 1.45 -20.88 6.82
C CYS A 349 2.22 -20.91 5.50
N VAL A 350 3.52 -21.23 5.54
CA VAL A 350 4.37 -21.41 4.36
C VAL A 350 3.90 -22.63 3.57
N PHE A 351 4.02 -23.84 4.14
CA PHE A 351 3.42 -25.06 3.60
C PHE A 351 3.01 -26.02 4.73
N SER A 352 1.86 -26.67 4.55
CA SER A 352 1.40 -27.72 5.47
C SER A 352 2.32 -28.95 5.42
N ASP A 353 2.32 -29.77 6.47
CA ASP A 353 3.08 -31.03 6.48
C ASP A 353 2.65 -31.95 5.32
N ALA A 354 1.35 -31.99 5.01
CA ALA A 354 0.85 -32.75 3.86
C ALA A 354 1.42 -32.26 2.52
N THR A 355 1.55 -30.94 2.36
CA THR A 355 2.15 -30.34 1.16
C THR A 355 3.64 -30.65 1.09
N LEU A 356 4.40 -30.56 2.20
CA LEU A 356 5.83 -30.91 2.20
C LEU A 356 6.06 -32.39 1.88
N ASN A 357 5.22 -33.29 2.40
CA ASN A 357 5.30 -34.72 2.07
C ASN A 357 5.06 -34.96 0.57
N GLU A 358 4.12 -34.24 -0.03
CA GLU A 358 3.83 -34.34 -1.47
C GLU A 358 4.96 -33.75 -2.32
N ILE A 359 5.59 -32.64 -1.90
CA ILE A 359 6.79 -32.10 -2.55
C ILE A 359 7.96 -33.10 -2.45
N ALA A 360 8.21 -33.67 -1.27
CA ALA A 360 9.29 -34.63 -1.06
C ALA A 360 9.10 -35.94 -1.86
N SER A 361 7.86 -36.30 -2.15
CA SER A 361 7.51 -37.47 -2.96
C SER A 361 7.58 -37.20 -4.47
N ARG A 362 7.07 -36.04 -4.93
CA ARG A 362 6.99 -35.71 -6.36
C ARG A 362 8.23 -35.05 -6.92
N LYS A 363 9.05 -34.43 -6.07
CA LYS A 363 10.29 -33.71 -6.44
C LYS A 363 10.08 -32.74 -7.62
N PRO A 364 9.17 -31.76 -7.50
CA PRO A 364 8.87 -30.84 -8.60
C PRO A 364 10.11 -30.00 -8.95
N THR A 365 10.44 -29.94 -10.25
CA THR A 365 11.57 -29.17 -10.78
C THR A 365 11.14 -27.91 -11.53
N SER A 366 9.82 -27.77 -11.78
CA SER A 366 9.21 -26.62 -12.45
C SER A 366 8.06 -26.01 -11.64
N GLU A 367 7.75 -24.73 -11.87
CA GLU A 367 6.61 -24.06 -11.22
C GLU A 367 5.28 -24.75 -11.55
N THR A 368 5.12 -25.25 -12.78
CA THR A 368 3.94 -25.99 -13.23
C THR A 368 3.73 -27.28 -12.41
N GLU A 369 4.81 -28.03 -12.16
CA GLU A 369 4.76 -29.23 -11.31
C GLU A 369 4.47 -28.89 -9.85
N LEU A 370 5.06 -27.81 -9.34
CA LEU A 370 4.81 -27.35 -7.98
C LEU A 370 3.36 -26.89 -7.79
N LEU A 371 2.75 -26.25 -8.79
CA LEU A 371 1.33 -25.86 -8.78
C LEU A 371 0.38 -27.06 -8.77
N ALA A 372 0.81 -28.19 -9.32
CA ALA A 372 0.02 -29.43 -9.29
C ALA A 372 0.02 -30.11 -7.90
N VAL A 373 0.85 -29.65 -6.96
CA VAL A 373 0.89 -30.15 -5.58
C VAL A 373 -0.28 -29.58 -4.77
N LYS A 374 -0.99 -30.45 -4.04
CA LYS A 374 -2.14 -30.04 -3.24
C LYS A 374 -1.73 -29.08 -2.12
N GLY A 375 -2.41 -27.93 -2.06
CA GLY A 375 -2.15 -26.89 -1.08
C GLY A 375 -1.12 -25.85 -1.53
N VAL A 376 -0.58 -26.00 -2.75
CA VAL A 376 0.17 -24.96 -3.44
C VAL A 376 -0.79 -24.17 -4.33
N GLY A 377 -0.88 -22.86 -4.12
CA GLY A 377 -1.62 -21.93 -4.97
C GLY A 377 -0.68 -20.92 -5.62
N PRO A 378 -1.15 -20.15 -6.63
CA PRO A 378 -0.32 -19.23 -7.40
C PRO A 378 0.46 -18.26 -6.51
N THR A 379 -0.18 -17.70 -5.48
CA THR A 379 0.46 -16.75 -4.57
C THR A 379 1.61 -17.35 -3.76
N LYS A 380 1.54 -18.65 -3.41
CA LYS A 380 2.63 -19.32 -2.70
C LYS A 380 3.79 -19.65 -3.63
N ILE A 381 3.52 -19.85 -4.91
CA ILE A 381 4.57 -20.04 -5.93
C ILE A 381 5.31 -18.74 -6.14
N ASP A 382 4.60 -17.64 -6.36
CA ASP A 382 5.22 -16.32 -6.54
C ASP A 382 6.15 -15.95 -5.38
N LYS A 383 5.80 -16.36 -4.15
CA LYS A 383 6.54 -16.00 -2.93
C LYS A 383 7.63 -17.00 -2.53
N TYR A 384 7.34 -18.30 -2.57
CA TYR A 384 8.23 -19.36 -2.06
C TYR A 384 8.71 -20.32 -3.14
N GLY A 385 8.09 -20.31 -4.33
CA GLY A 385 8.30 -21.29 -5.38
C GLY A 385 9.76 -21.42 -5.77
N VAL A 386 10.43 -20.31 -6.09
CA VAL A 386 11.85 -20.29 -6.47
C VAL A 386 12.74 -20.96 -5.42
N VAL A 387 12.63 -20.55 -4.15
CA VAL A 387 13.47 -21.06 -3.06
C VAL A 387 13.26 -22.57 -2.82
N PHE A 388 12.01 -23.04 -2.92
CA PHE A 388 11.70 -24.46 -2.77
C PHE A 388 12.15 -25.28 -3.99
N LEU A 389 11.96 -24.77 -5.21
CA LEU A 389 12.42 -25.42 -6.44
C LEU A 389 13.95 -25.53 -6.48
N ASP A 390 14.66 -24.47 -6.07
CA ASP A 390 16.12 -24.47 -6.02
C ASP A 390 16.65 -25.53 -5.02
N LEU A 391 15.98 -25.67 -3.86
CA LEU A 391 16.32 -26.72 -2.90
C LEU A 391 16.09 -28.12 -3.51
N VAL A 392 14.96 -28.35 -4.17
CA VAL A 392 14.65 -29.64 -4.79
C VAL A 392 15.68 -29.97 -5.90
N ARG A 393 15.96 -29.01 -6.79
CA ARG A 393 16.96 -29.17 -7.87
C ARG A 393 18.36 -29.48 -7.32
N SER A 394 18.79 -28.79 -6.27
CA SER A 394 20.09 -29.00 -5.62
C SER A 394 20.29 -30.41 -5.05
N ARG A 395 19.20 -31.16 -4.84
CA ARG A 395 19.20 -32.53 -4.33
C ARG A 395 19.02 -33.58 -5.43
N GLU A 396 18.64 -33.19 -6.64
CA GLU A 396 18.54 -34.08 -7.81
C GLU A 396 19.80 -34.10 -8.68
N GLU A 397 20.62 -33.05 -8.63
CA GLU A 397 21.93 -33.07 -9.31
C GLU A 397 22.85 -34.12 -8.65
N PRO A 398 23.35 -35.13 -9.40
CA PRO A 398 24.31 -36.07 -8.86
C PRO A 398 25.63 -35.36 -8.54
N LYS A 399 26.17 -35.62 -7.35
CA LYS A 399 27.54 -35.28 -6.99
C LYS A 399 28.55 -36.11 -7.78
#